data_AF-A0A8T9Q6L4-F1
#
_entry.id   AF-A0A8T9Q6L4-F1
#
_cell.length_a   1.000
_cell.length_b   1.000
_cell.length_c   1.000
_cell.angle_alpha   90.00
_cell.angle_beta   90.00
_cell.angle_gamma   90.00
#
_symmetry.space_group_name_H-M   'P 1'
#
loop_
_entity.id
_entity.type
_entity.pdbx_description
1 polymer ?
#
loop_
_entity_poly.entity_id
_entity_poly.type
_entity_poly.pdbx_seq_one_letter_code
_entity_poly.pdbx_strand_id
1 'polypeptide(L)'
;MQNFTRTLTVLLVLLFSATLAMAQTTYPTIGIIGSATAKGWDASTAMTAGTGANNHQWTITLPLTVGEVKFRANDNWDVNWGAATFPSGVGVANGPNIPVATAGNYSVTFNDITGAYTFTRNTTASTTASRPTLSLALAPNPARETVRVAYELTSASSATLTVLNMLGQPVQQLSAVRQGAGQQEQLVSLRNLAAGLYLVQVQAGNQLQTARLLVD
;
A
#
# COMPACT_ATOMS: atom_id res chain seq x y z
N MET A 1 26.98 -43.74 77.60
CA MET A 1 28.00 -43.87 76.54
C MET A 1 27.31 -43.75 75.19
N GLN A 2 27.72 -42.73 74.44
CA GLN A 2 27.60 -42.51 72.99
C GLN A 2 26.25 -42.18 72.32
N ASN A 3 26.36 -41.16 71.47
CA ASN A 3 25.33 -40.34 70.85
C ASN A 3 25.13 -40.69 69.36
N PHE A 4 23.86 -40.64 68.95
CA PHE A 4 23.24 -40.05 67.75
C PHE A 4 24.04 -39.66 66.46
N THR A 5 23.39 -40.07 65.35
CA THR A 5 23.22 -39.42 64.03
C THR A 5 24.38 -39.47 63.01
N ARG A 6 24.17 -40.22 61.91
CA ARG A 6 24.95 -40.10 60.67
C ARG A 6 24.14 -39.32 59.64
N THR A 7 24.55 -38.08 59.40
CA THR A 7 24.00 -37.18 58.39
C THR A 7 24.38 -37.64 56.98
N LEU A 8 23.41 -37.72 56.08
CA LEU A 8 23.61 -37.98 54.66
C LEU A 8 24.10 -36.70 53.97
N THR A 9 25.36 -36.68 53.51
CA THR A 9 25.89 -35.57 52.71
C THR A 9 25.39 -35.70 51.27
N VAL A 10 24.48 -34.83 50.86
CA VAL A 10 24.10 -34.66 49.45
C VAL A 10 25.16 -33.80 48.77
N LEU A 11 25.90 -34.38 47.82
CA LEU A 11 26.83 -33.64 46.97
C LEU A 11 26.03 -32.92 45.87
N LEU A 12 25.79 -31.62 46.04
CA LEU A 12 25.20 -30.76 45.02
C LEU A 12 26.23 -30.52 43.90
N VAL A 13 26.13 -31.26 42.80
CA VAL A 13 26.88 -30.95 41.57
C VAL A 13 26.17 -29.78 40.88
N LEU A 14 26.69 -28.57 41.08
CA LEU A 14 26.34 -27.41 40.26
C LEU A 14 26.91 -27.65 38.84
N LEU A 15 26.11 -28.22 37.96
CA LEU A 15 26.38 -28.18 36.52
C LEU A 15 26.22 -26.73 36.05
N PHE A 16 27.32 -25.99 36.03
CA PHE A 16 27.43 -24.79 35.20
C PHE A 16 27.49 -25.26 33.74
N SER A 17 26.34 -25.37 33.09
CA SER A 17 26.28 -25.44 31.64
C SER A 17 26.74 -24.09 31.10
N ALA A 18 28.04 -23.97 30.84
CA ALA A 18 28.54 -22.92 29.97
C ALA A 18 28.02 -23.23 28.57
N THR A 19 26.88 -22.67 28.18
CA THR A 19 26.55 -22.51 26.77
C THR A 19 27.63 -21.66 26.16
N LEU A 20 28.51 -22.28 25.38
CA LEU A 20 29.46 -21.57 24.55
C LEU A 20 28.62 -20.80 23.52
N ALA A 21 28.40 -19.50 23.77
CA ALA A 21 27.90 -18.61 22.75
C ALA A 21 29.01 -18.50 21.70
N MET A 22 28.91 -19.30 20.64
CA MET A 22 29.74 -19.10 19.46
C MET A 22 29.48 -17.68 18.98
N ALA A 23 30.53 -16.88 18.82
CA ALA A 23 30.38 -15.54 18.26
C ALA A 23 29.69 -15.66 16.90
N GLN A 24 28.51 -15.05 16.77
CA GLN A 24 27.77 -14.99 15.51
C GLN A 24 28.64 -14.28 14.48
N THR A 25 28.83 -14.86 13.30
CA THR A 25 29.58 -14.20 12.21
C THR A 25 28.90 -12.89 11.87
N THR A 26 29.61 -11.78 12.01
CA THR A 26 29.14 -10.46 11.61
C THR A 26 29.66 -10.13 10.22
N TYR A 27 28.79 -9.57 9.38
CA TYR A 27 29.15 -9.14 8.04
C TYR A 27 29.27 -7.61 8.01
N PRO A 28 30.39 -7.03 7.53
CA PRO A 28 30.52 -5.59 7.39
C PRO A 28 29.60 -5.02 6.31
N THR A 29 29.29 -5.80 5.26
CA THR A 29 28.30 -5.44 4.25
C THR A 29 27.47 -6.64 3.82
N ILE A 30 26.17 -6.40 3.59
CA ILE A 30 25.29 -7.24 2.80
C ILE A 30 24.70 -6.38 1.71
N GLY A 31 24.57 -6.94 0.52
CA GLY A 31 23.93 -6.29 -0.61
C GLY A 31 22.93 -7.18 -1.32
N ILE A 32 21.99 -6.53 -2.00
CA ILE A 32 21.10 -7.17 -2.97
C ILE A 32 21.70 -7.02 -4.37
N ILE A 33 21.71 -8.11 -5.14
CA ILE A 33 22.30 -8.17 -6.48
C ILE A 33 21.39 -9.00 -7.39
N GLY A 34 21.36 -8.69 -8.69
CA GLY A 34 20.71 -9.52 -9.69
C GLY A 34 20.10 -8.73 -10.84
N SER A 35 19.60 -9.44 -11.86
CA SER A 35 19.03 -8.85 -13.08
C SER A 35 17.86 -7.90 -12.81
N ALA A 36 17.17 -8.05 -11.67
CA ALA A 36 16.12 -7.13 -11.26
C ALA A 36 16.63 -5.82 -10.63
N THR A 37 17.92 -5.73 -10.29
CA THR A 37 18.55 -4.52 -9.73
C THR A 37 19.19 -3.67 -10.84
N ALA A 38 19.35 -2.36 -10.60
CA ALA A 38 19.93 -1.44 -11.57
C ALA A 38 21.36 -1.79 -12.03
N LYS A 39 22.11 -2.54 -11.20
CA LYS A 39 23.48 -2.96 -11.48
C LYS A 39 23.58 -4.39 -12.02
N GLY A 40 22.45 -5.05 -12.27
CA GLY A 40 22.43 -6.43 -12.75
C GLY A 40 23.21 -7.38 -11.83
N TRP A 41 23.94 -8.31 -12.43
CA TRP A 41 24.84 -9.24 -11.75
C TRP A 41 26.28 -8.70 -11.60
N ASP A 42 26.54 -7.45 -11.99
CA ASP A 42 27.90 -6.89 -12.00
C ASP A 42 28.32 -6.39 -10.61
N ALA A 43 27.38 -5.87 -9.80
CA ALA A 43 27.67 -5.35 -8.47
C ALA A 43 26.46 -5.36 -7.54
N SER A 44 26.70 -5.45 -6.22
CA SER A 44 25.62 -5.29 -5.25
C SER A 44 25.13 -3.85 -5.17
N THR A 45 23.88 -3.73 -4.75
CA THR A 45 23.36 -2.55 -4.08
C THR A 45 23.40 -2.80 -2.57
N ALA A 46 24.18 -2.01 -1.85
CA ALA A 46 24.40 -2.18 -0.42
C ALA A 46 23.11 -1.99 0.39
N MET A 47 22.87 -2.88 1.35
CA MET A 47 21.80 -2.78 2.34
C MET A 47 22.32 -2.11 3.62
N THR A 48 21.42 -1.54 4.40
CA THR A 48 21.70 -0.91 5.69
C THR A 48 21.50 -1.92 6.82
N ALA A 49 22.53 -2.16 7.62
CA ALA A 49 22.44 -2.96 8.84
C ALA A 49 21.63 -2.23 9.92
N GLY A 50 20.90 -2.99 10.74
CA GLY A 50 20.39 -2.52 12.02
C GLY A 50 21.52 -2.23 13.01
N THR A 51 21.17 -1.73 14.19
CA THR A 51 22.14 -1.33 15.22
C THR A 51 22.04 -2.22 16.46
N GLY A 52 23.11 -2.28 17.25
CA GLY A 52 23.16 -3.05 18.49
C GLY A 52 22.84 -4.53 18.25
N ALA A 53 21.89 -5.07 19.02
CA ALA A 53 21.46 -6.47 18.90
C ALA A 53 20.74 -6.81 17.57
N ASN A 54 20.38 -5.81 16.78
CA ASN A 54 19.71 -5.97 15.48
C ASN A 54 20.66 -5.81 14.28
N ASN A 55 21.98 -5.85 14.50
CA ASN A 55 22.99 -5.71 13.44
C ASN A 55 22.95 -6.81 12.36
N HIS A 56 22.14 -7.85 12.56
CA HIS A 56 21.86 -8.88 11.56
C HIS A 56 20.58 -8.66 10.75
N GLN A 57 19.88 -7.55 11.00
CA GLN A 57 18.71 -7.16 10.23
C GLN A 57 19.13 -6.13 9.17
N TRP A 58 19.02 -6.52 7.91
CA TRP A 58 19.39 -5.69 6.76
C TRP A 58 18.16 -5.14 6.09
N THR A 59 18.21 -3.88 5.71
CA THR A 59 17.09 -3.19 5.04
C THR A 59 17.56 -2.38 3.85
N ILE A 60 16.72 -2.27 2.82
CA ILE A 60 16.93 -1.38 1.69
C ILE A 60 15.59 -1.00 1.07
N THR A 61 15.49 0.22 0.54
CA THR A 61 14.42 0.59 -0.38
C THR A 61 14.99 0.82 -1.77
N LEU A 62 14.50 0.11 -2.78
CA LEU A 62 14.97 0.24 -4.15
C LEU A 62 13.89 -0.11 -5.18
N PRO A 63 13.97 0.46 -6.40
CA PRO A 63 13.23 -0.06 -7.53
C PRO A 63 13.80 -1.40 -7.99
N LEU A 64 12.91 -2.35 -8.26
CA LEU A 64 13.22 -3.64 -8.89
C LEU A 64 12.41 -3.78 -10.19
N THR A 65 13.02 -4.37 -11.22
CA THR A 65 12.33 -4.81 -12.44
C THR A 65 11.92 -6.28 -12.33
N VAL A 66 11.21 -6.81 -13.34
CA VAL A 66 11.00 -8.27 -13.43
C VAL A 66 12.34 -8.92 -13.73
N GLY A 67 12.71 -9.92 -12.93
CA GLY A 67 14.01 -10.57 -13.03
C GLY A 67 14.31 -11.37 -11.76
N GLU A 68 15.58 -11.44 -11.40
CA GLU A 68 16.06 -12.27 -10.29
C GLU A 68 16.97 -11.48 -9.36
N VAL A 69 17.00 -11.86 -8.08
CA VAL A 69 17.92 -11.30 -7.07
C VAL A 69 18.50 -12.36 -6.13
N LYS A 70 19.62 -12.04 -5.50
CA LYS A 70 20.20 -12.73 -4.33
C LYS A 70 20.70 -11.72 -3.31
N PHE A 71 20.91 -12.18 -2.08
CA PHE A 71 21.66 -11.46 -1.06
C PHE A 71 23.09 -12.00 -1.03
N ARG A 72 24.11 -11.14 -0.91
CA ARG A 72 25.50 -11.58 -0.74
C ARG A 72 26.25 -10.68 0.22
N ALA A 73 27.20 -11.27 0.96
CA ALA A 73 28.06 -10.53 1.86
C ALA A 73 29.32 -10.03 1.14
N ASN A 74 29.86 -8.89 1.59
CA ASN A 74 31.20 -8.42 1.24
C ASN A 74 31.46 -8.26 -0.27
N ASP A 75 30.41 -8.05 -1.07
CA ASP A 75 30.49 -8.00 -2.53
C ASP A 75 31.15 -9.22 -3.19
N ASN A 76 31.12 -10.37 -2.51
CA ASN A 76 31.72 -11.62 -2.94
C ASN A 76 30.69 -12.75 -2.91
N TRP A 77 30.93 -13.82 -3.68
CA TRP A 77 30.08 -14.99 -3.78
C TRP A 77 30.32 -16.03 -2.68
N ASP A 78 31.41 -15.93 -1.92
CA ASP A 78 31.73 -16.88 -0.83
C ASP A 78 30.57 -17.08 0.15
N VAL A 79 29.82 -16.02 0.43
CA VAL A 79 28.64 -16.06 1.29
C VAL A 79 27.47 -15.35 0.59
N ASN A 80 26.47 -16.14 0.19
CA ASN A 80 25.29 -15.65 -0.49
C ASN A 80 24.06 -16.48 -0.13
N TRP A 81 22.90 -15.86 -0.22
CA TRP A 81 21.60 -16.45 0.10
C TRP A 81 20.62 -16.23 -1.04
N GLY A 82 19.80 -17.23 -1.29
CA GLY A 82 18.73 -17.19 -2.27
C GLY A 82 17.66 -18.23 -1.98
N ALA A 83 16.52 -18.10 -2.64
CA ALA A 83 15.37 -18.98 -2.50
C ALA A 83 14.45 -18.84 -3.72
N ALA A 84 13.69 -19.87 -4.05
CA ALA A 84 12.80 -19.84 -5.22
C ALA A 84 11.45 -19.14 -4.96
N THR A 85 11.28 -18.45 -3.82
CA THR A 85 10.01 -17.88 -3.39
C THR A 85 10.04 -16.35 -3.33
N PHE A 86 8.92 -15.72 -3.65
CA PHE A 86 8.73 -14.27 -3.61
C PHE A 86 7.27 -13.99 -3.27
N PRO A 87 6.92 -12.91 -2.51
CA PRO A 87 7.78 -11.83 -2.03
C PRO A 87 8.45 -12.09 -0.68
N SER A 88 8.25 -13.24 -0.05
CA SER A 88 8.89 -13.60 1.21
C SER A 88 9.36 -15.04 1.20
N GLY A 89 10.24 -15.36 2.14
CA GLY A 89 10.81 -16.70 2.26
C GLY A 89 12.00 -16.73 3.20
N VAL A 90 12.73 -17.84 3.11
CA VAL A 90 13.98 -18.07 3.84
C VAL A 90 15.06 -18.35 2.81
N GLY A 91 16.00 -17.42 2.69
CA GLY A 91 17.18 -17.56 1.85
C GLY A 91 18.10 -18.61 2.43
N VAL A 92 18.42 -19.62 1.62
CA VAL A 92 19.37 -20.67 1.97
C VAL A 92 20.74 -20.31 1.42
N ALA A 93 21.79 -20.65 2.16
CA ALA A 93 23.17 -20.48 1.70
C ALA A 93 23.37 -21.18 0.35
N ASN A 94 23.92 -20.45 -0.63
CA ASN A 94 24.07 -20.92 -2.02
C ASN A 94 22.77 -21.38 -2.70
N GLY A 95 21.62 -20.94 -2.19
CA GLY A 95 20.30 -21.25 -2.75
C GLY A 95 20.08 -20.67 -4.16
N PRO A 96 18.97 -21.07 -4.82
CA PRO A 96 18.60 -20.55 -6.13
C PRO A 96 18.30 -19.05 -6.09
N ASN A 97 18.22 -18.40 -7.24
CA ASN A 97 17.85 -16.98 -7.32
C ASN A 97 16.39 -16.74 -6.88
N ILE A 98 16.13 -15.57 -6.29
CA ILE A 98 14.79 -15.12 -5.89
C ILE A 98 14.09 -14.47 -7.09
N PRO A 99 12.96 -15.01 -7.58
CA PRO A 99 12.28 -14.48 -8.77
C PRO A 99 11.42 -13.26 -8.41
N VAL A 100 11.83 -12.07 -8.84
CA VAL A 100 11.02 -10.84 -8.75
C VAL A 100 9.98 -10.86 -9.87
N ALA A 101 8.77 -11.33 -9.53
CA ALA A 101 7.69 -11.54 -10.50
C ALA A 101 7.02 -10.24 -10.98
N THR A 102 7.23 -9.10 -10.31
CA THR A 102 6.57 -7.83 -10.64
C THR A 102 7.51 -6.66 -10.37
N ALA A 103 7.63 -5.75 -11.34
CA ALA A 103 8.41 -4.54 -11.17
C ALA A 103 7.75 -3.57 -10.16
N GLY A 104 8.54 -2.86 -9.38
CA GLY A 104 8.05 -1.87 -8.41
C GLY A 104 9.13 -1.33 -7.50
N ASN A 105 8.78 -0.33 -6.69
CA ASN A 105 9.62 0.10 -5.58
C ASN A 105 9.35 -0.81 -4.38
N TYR A 106 10.37 -1.33 -3.72
CA TYR A 106 10.23 -2.29 -2.62
C TYR A 106 11.01 -1.83 -1.40
N SER A 107 10.40 -1.95 -0.22
CA SER A 107 11.11 -2.03 1.06
C SER A 107 11.47 -3.50 1.31
N VAL A 108 12.75 -3.81 1.28
CA VAL A 108 13.27 -5.17 1.46
C VAL A 108 13.87 -5.31 2.84
N THR A 109 13.56 -6.42 3.52
CA THR A 109 14.23 -6.83 4.76
C THR A 109 14.88 -8.20 4.57
N PHE A 110 16.03 -8.41 5.21
CA PHE A 110 16.72 -9.70 5.21
C PHE A 110 17.43 -9.89 6.55
N ASN A 111 17.38 -11.09 7.11
CA ASN A 111 18.11 -11.44 8.33
C ASN A 111 19.16 -12.51 8.02
N ASP A 112 20.45 -12.18 8.15
CA ASP A 112 21.54 -13.08 7.71
C ASP A 112 21.75 -14.31 8.62
N ILE A 113 21.16 -14.31 9.83
CA ILE A 113 21.17 -15.45 10.75
C ILE A 113 20.13 -16.49 10.32
N THR A 114 18.89 -16.03 10.12
CA THR A 114 17.75 -16.91 9.88
C THR A 114 17.49 -17.16 8.40
N GLY A 115 18.05 -16.33 7.53
CA GLY A 115 17.76 -16.29 6.10
C GLY A 115 16.42 -15.60 5.77
N ALA A 116 15.60 -15.24 6.77
CA ALA A 116 14.27 -14.70 6.54
C ALA A 116 14.34 -13.37 5.77
N TYR A 117 13.51 -13.24 4.71
CA TYR A 117 13.39 -12.00 3.95
C TYR A 117 11.94 -11.66 3.59
N THR A 118 11.71 -10.39 3.33
CA THR A 118 10.45 -9.86 2.78
C THR A 118 10.72 -8.76 1.77
N PHE A 119 9.92 -8.73 0.71
CA PHE A 119 9.85 -7.67 -0.29
C PHE A 119 8.49 -7.00 -0.18
N THR A 120 8.39 -5.94 0.61
CA THR A 120 7.15 -5.17 0.75
C THR A 120 7.09 -4.15 -0.37
N ARG A 121 6.17 -4.32 -1.32
CA ARG A 121 5.99 -3.35 -2.40
C ARG A 121 5.55 -2.02 -1.80
N ASN A 122 6.37 -0.99 -1.98
CA ASN A 122 6.00 0.38 -1.70
C ASN A 122 5.03 0.78 -2.81
N THR A 123 3.74 0.68 -2.53
CA THR A 123 2.78 1.46 -3.29
C THR A 123 3.10 2.90 -2.93
N THR A 124 3.64 3.67 -3.88
CA THR A 124 3.08 5.01 -4.03
C THR A 124 1.60 4.72 -4.13
N ALA A 125 0.85 4.94 -3.03
CA ALA A 125 -0.57 5.13 -3.15
C ALA A 125 -0.68 6.02 -4.37
N SER A 126 -1.37 5.54 -5.40
CA SER A 126 -1.70 6.39 -6.51
C SER A 126 -2.00 7.72 -5.86
N THR A 127 -1.21 8.74 -6.17
CA THR A 127 -1.85 9.99 -6.45
C THR A 127 -2.83 9.58 -7.54
N THR A 128 -4.03 9.16 -7.12
CA THR A 128 -5.23 9.89 -7.44
C THR A 128 -4.73 11.32 -7.58
N ALA A 129 -4.31 11.67 -8.80
CA ALA A 129 -4.67 12.97 -9.33
C ALA A 129 -6.07 13.12 -8.79
N SER A 130 -6.24 14.01 -7.80
CA SER A 130 -7.53 14.47 -7.30
C SER A 130 -8.39 14.52 -8.56
N ARG A 131 -9.16 13.46 -8.80
CA ARG A 131 -9.55 13.12 -10.18
C ARG A 131 -10.68 14.06 -10.38
N PRO A 132 -10.43 15.24 -10.93
CA PRO A 132 -11.01 16.47 -10.43
C PRO A 132 -12.50 16.20 -10.38
N THR A 133 -13.00 16.03 -9.16
CA THR A 133 -14.31 15.41 -8.97
C THR A 133 -15.28 16.46 -9.39
N LEU A 134 -16.17 16.13 -10.33
CA LEU A 134 -17.35 16.94 -10.59
C LEU A 134 -17.89 17.42 -9.25
N SER A 135 -17.95 18.73 -9.05
CA SER A 135 -18.61 19.32 -7.88
C SER A 135 -20.07 19.54 -8.25
N LEU A 136 -20.96 19.48 -7.26
CA LEU A 136 -22.40 19.69 -7.47
C LEU A 136 -22.98 20.44 -6.28
N ALA A 137 -23.60 21.59 -6.56
CA ALA A 137 -24.30 22.42 -5.61
C ALA A 137 -25.70 22.77 -6.11
N LEU A 138 -26.67 22.82 -5.18
CA LEU A 138 -28.07 23.11 -5.45
C LEU A 138 -28.50 24.34 -4.64
N ALA A 139 -29.07 25.35 -5.30
CA ALA A 139 -29.57 26.55 -4.64
C ALA A 139 -30.83 27.13 -5.30
N PRO A 140 -31.82 27.62 -4.53
CA PRO A 140 -31.92 27.49 -3.08
C PRO A 140 -32.24 26.04 -2.65
N ASN A 141 -32.01 25.72 -1.39
CA ASN A 141 -32.46 24.48 -0.76
C ASN A 141 -32.92 24.85 0.67
N PRO A 142 -34.24 24.83 0.98
CA PRO A 142 -35.36 24.35 0.17
C PRO A 142 -35.64 25.16 -1.11
N ALA A 143 -36.16 24.51 -2.15
CA ALA A 143 -36.53 25.10 -3.44
C ALA A 143 -38.04 25.02 -3.69
N ARG A 144 -38.62 25.99 -4.40
CA ARG A 144 -40.06 26.03 -4.70
C ARG A 144 -40.37 25.76 -6.17
N GLU A 145 -40.07 26.73 -7.03
CA GLU A 145 -40.40 26.62 -8.46
C GLU A 145 -39.23 26.20 -9.33
N THR A 146 -38.02 26.54 -8.89
CA THR A 146 -36.78 26.33 -9.64
C THR A 146 -35.64 26.06 -8.67
N VAL A 147 -34.70 25.23 -9.08
CA VAL A 147 -33.39 25.07 -8.44
C VAL A 147 -32.31 25.39 -9.46
N ARG A 148 -31.28 26.12 -9.01
CA ARG A 148 -30.01 26.27 -9.74
C ARG A 148 -29.11 25.10 -9.40
N VAL A 149 -28.74 24.36 -10.43
CA VAL A 149 -27.80 23.24 -10.38
C VAL A 149 -26.46 23.75 -10.87
N ALA A 150 -25.54 24.01 -9.94
CA ALA A 150 -24.17 24.44 -10.23
C ALA A 150 -23.24 23.23 -10.17
N TYR A 151 -22.41 23.04 -11.20
CA TYR A 151 -21.45 21.94 -11.27
C TYR A 151 -20.17 22.35 -12.00
N GLU A 152 -19.04 21.78 -11.62
CA GLU A 152 -17.75 22.08 -12.25
C GLU A 152 -17.29 20.93 -13.15
N LEU A 153 -17.23 21.21 -14.45
CA LEU A 153 -16.65 20.29 -15.42
C LEU A 153 -15.14 20.45 -15.44
N THR A 154 -14.44 19.36 -15.23
CA THR A 154 -12.99 19.40 -15.06
C THR A 154 -12.25 19.22 -16.38
N SER A 155 -13.01 18.88 -17.42
CA SER A 155 -12.66 18.92 -18.83
C SER A 155 -13.95 19.14 -19.64
N ALA A 156 -13.84 19.60 -20.89
CA ALA A 156 -15.01 19.79 -21.74
C ALA A 156 -15.74 18.46 -21.98
N SER A 157 -17.00 18.37 -21.54
CA SER A 157 -17.80 17.14 -21.55
C SER A 157 -19.28 17.46 -21.77
N SER A 158 -20.04 16.44 -22.17
CA SER A 158 -21.51 16.50 -22.10
C SER A 158 -21.97 16.16 -20.69
N ALA A 159 -22.84 16.99 -20.11
CA ALA A 159 -23.44 16.77 -18.80
C ALA A 159 -24.93 16.47 -18.92
N THR A 160 -25.42 15.44 -18.21
CA THR A 160 -26.84 15.07 -18.13
C THR A 160 -27.34 15.28 -16.71
N LEU A 161 -28.46 15.98 -16.54
CA LEU A 161 -29.10 16.22 -15.25
C LEU A 161 -30.33 15.32 -15.12
N THR A 162 -30.45 14.60 -14.01
CA THR A 162 -31.61 13.76 -13.70
C THR A 162 -32.09 14.06 -12.29
N VAL A 163 -33.36 14.39 -12.13
CA VAL A 163 -34.02 14.49 -10.82
C VAL A 163 -34.71 13.15 -10.54
N LEU A 164 -34.45 12.55 -9.39
CA LEU A 164 -35.00 11.28 -8.96
C LEU A 164 -35.81 11.45 -7.68
N ASN A 165 -36.87 10.67 -7.53
CA ASN A 165 -37.55 10.52 -6.25
C ASN A 165 -36.73 9.63 -5.28
N MET A 166 -37.19 9.48 -4.04
CA MET A 166 -36.52 8.65 -3.03
C MET A 166 -36.53 7.13 -3.34
N LEU A 167 -37.31 6.69 -4.33
CA LEU A 167 -37.30 5.32 -4.84
C LEU A 167 -36.29 5.13 -5.99
N GLY A 168 -35.54 6.19 -6.35
CA GLY A 168 -34.57 6.17 -7.45
C GLY A 168 -35.20 6.25 -8.84
N GLN A 169 -36.49 6.56 -8.96
CA GLN A 169 -37.15 6.71 -10.24
C GLN A 169 -36.89 8.12 -10.80
N PRO A 170 -36.50 8.26 -12.08
CA PRO A 170 -36.32 9.56 -12.71
C PRO A 170 -37.67 10.26 -12.88
N VAL A 171 -37.84 11.43 -12.26
CA VAL A 171 -39.04 12.27 -12.37
C VAL A 171 -38.84 13.40 -13.38
N GLN A 172 -37.60 13.77 -13.67
CA GLN A 172 -37.25 14.76 -14.68
C GLN A 172 -35.83 14.52 -15.19
N GLN A 173 -35.60 14.68 -16.50
CA GLN A 173 -34.27 14.55 -17.10
C GLN A 173 -34.06 15.66 -18.13
N LEU A 174 -32.88 16.29 -18.09
CA LEU A 174 -32.48 17.30 -19.05
C LEU A 174 -31.42 16.68 -19.97
N SER A 175 -31.58 16.91 -21.28
CA SER A 175 -30.72 16.32 -22.31
C SER A 175 -29.26 16.72 -22.16
N ALA A 176 -28.37 15.85 -22.62
CA ALA A 176 -26.94 16.08 -22.55
C ALA A 176 -26.52 17.28 -23.41
N VAL A 177 -25.91 18.28 -22.80
CA VAL A 177 -25.34 19.44 -23.51
C VAL A 177 -23.84 19.42 -23.38
N ARG A 178 -23.11 19.55 -24.49
CA ARG A 178 -21.65 19.67 -24.49
C ARG A 178 -21.24 21.05 -23.97
N GLN A 179 -20.41 21.08 -22.94
CA GLN A 179 -19.93 22.30 -22.30
C GLN A 179 -18.40 22.31 -22.19
N GLY A 180 -17.83 23.49 -22.00
CA GLY A 180 -16.40 23.66 -21.70
C GLY A 180 -16.05 23.21 -20.28
N ALA A 181 -14.76 23.13 -19.98
CA ALA A 181 -14.30 22.99 -18.61
C ALA A 181 -14.62 24.26 -17.79
N GLY A 182 -14.72 24.13 -16.47
CA GLY A 182 -15.05 25.18 -15.52
C GLY A 182 -16.45 25.05 -14.93
N GLN A 183 -16.85 26.08 -14.19
CA GLN A 183 -18.17 26.18 -13.56
C GLN A 183 -19.27 26.26 -14.60
N GLN A 184 -20.31 25.45 -14.42
CA GLN A 184 -21.53 25.43 -15.22
C GLN A 184 -22.73 25.61 -14.30
N GLU A 185 -23.76 26.28 -14.80
CA GLU A 185 -25.03 26.45 -14.09
C GLU A 185 -26.20 26.12 -15.00
N GLN A 186 -27.18 25.41 -14.45
CA GLN A 186 -28.42 25.10 -15.15
C GLN A 186 -29.62 25.29 -14.22
N LEU A 187 -30.64 25.99 -14.72
CA LEU A 187 -31.91 26.12 -14.03
C LEU A 187 -32.81 24.93 -14.34
N VAL A 188 -33.29 24.27 -13.30
CA VAL A 188 -34.25 23.16 -13.39
C VAL A 188 -35.57 23.63 -12.81
N SER A 189 -36.64 23.57 -13.61
CA SER A 189 -38.00 23.86 -13.13
C SER A 189 -38.54 22.68 -12.34
N LEU A 190 -39.12 22.97 -11.17
CA LEU A 190 -39.69 22.02 -10.21
C LEU A 190 -41.22 22.07 -10.20
N ARG A 191 -41.85 22.89 -11.05
CA ARG A 191 -43.29 23.20 -11.03
C ARG A 191 -44.21 21.97 -11.17
N ASN A 192 -43.68 20.88 -11.71
CA ASN A 192 -44.41 19.63 -11.92
C ASN A 192 -44.07 18.55 -10.88
N LEU A 193 -43.32 18.90 -9.84
CA LEU A 193 -42.92 17.99 -8.76
C LEU A 193 -43.74 18.28 -7.52
N ALA A 194 -44.17 17.23 -6.82
CA ALA A 194 -44.79 17.37 -5.51
C ALA A 194 -43.75 17.83 -4.47
N ALA A 195 -44.19 18.52 -3.42
CA ALA A 195 -43.33 18.84 -2.28
C ALA A 195 -42.76 17.54 -1.67
N GLY A 196 -41.47 17.55 -1.36
CA GLY A 196 -40.77 16.36 -0.88
C GLY A 196 -39.26 16.39 -1.11
N LEU A 197 -38.60 15.29 -0.75
CA LEU A 197 -37.17 15.10 -0.91
C LEU A 197 -36.85 14.39 -2.23
N TYR A 198 -35.86 14.91 -2.96
CA TYR A 198 -35.39 14.40 -4.24
C TYR A 198 -33.86 14.27 -4.25
N LEU A 199 -33.36 13.49 -5.21
CA LEU A 199 -31.95 13.48 -5.58
C LEU A 199 -31.77 14.14 -6.93
N VAL A 200 -30.82 15.05 -7.06
CA VAL A 200 -30.37 15.59 -8.34
C VAL A 200 -29.05 14.94 -8.68
N GLN A 201 -29.01 14.28 -9.82
CA GLN A 201 -27.87 13.55 -10.35
C GLN A 201 -27.30 14.30 -11.56
N VAL A 202 -25.99 14.56 -11.55
CA VAL A 202 -25.24 15.08 -12.72
C VAL A 202 -24.23 14.03 -13.17
N GLN A 203 -24.39 13.56 -14.40
CA GLN A 203 -23.46 12.65 -15.07
C GLN A 203 -22.67 13.40 -16.13
N ALA A 204 -21.33 13.42 -16.01
CA ALA A 204 -20.42 13.94 -17.02
C ALA A 204 -19.32 12.91 -17.30
N GLY A 205 -19.29 12.35 -18.52
CA GLY A 205 -18.39 11.25 -18.85
C GLY A 205 -18.58 10.06 -17.90
N ASN A 206 -17.53 9.67 -17.16
CA ASN A 206 -17.56 8.59 -16.16
C ASN A 206 -17.73 9.11 -14.73
N GLN A 207 -18.00 10.41 -14.56
CA GLN A 207 -18.21 11.01 -13.25
C GLN A 207 -19.70 11.19 -13.00
N LEU A 208 -20.12 10.70 -11.84
CA LEU A 208 -21.47 10.84 -11.34
C LEU A 208 -21.47 11.53 -10.00
N GLN A 209 -22.29 12.57 -9.88
CA GLN A 209 -22.51 13.27 -8.62
C GLN A 209 -23.99 13.35 -8.32
N THR A 210 -24.31 13.28 -7.04
CA THR A 210 -25.68 13.33 -6.55
C THR A 210 -25.77 14.31 -5.40
N ALA A 211 -26.79 15.16 -5.39
CA ALA A 211 -27.08 16.07 -4.29
C ALA A 211 -28.55 15.95 -3.88
N ARG A 212 -28.84 16.16 -2.60
CA ARG A 212 -30.21 16.14 -2.07
C ARG A 212 -30.88 17.50 -2.28
N LEU A 213 -32.12 17.47 -2.75
CA LEU A 213 -32.96 18.65 -2.95
C LEU A 213 -34.24 18.51 -2.13
N LEU A 214 -34.55 19.49 -1.31
CA LEU A 214 -35.87 19.63 -0.70
C LEU A 214 -36.73 20.57 -1.56
N VAL A 215 -37.92 20.11 -1.93
CA VAL A 215 -38.92 20.87 -2.69
C VAL A 215 -40.09 21.20 -1.76
N ASP A 216 -40.45 22.49 -1.67
CA ASP A 216 -41.51 23.05 -0.82
C ASP A 216 -42.63 23.71 -1.62
#